data_AF-A0A547PUK4-F1
#
_entry.id   AF-A0A547PUK4-F1
#
_cell.length_a   1.000
_cell.length_b   1.000
_cell.length_c   1.000
_cell.angle_alpha   90.00
_cell.angle_beta   90.00
_cell.angle_gamma   90.00
#
_symmetry.space_group_name_H-M   'P 1'
#
loop_
_entity.id
_entity.type
_entity.pdbx_description
1 polymer ?
#
loop_
_entity_poly.entity_id
_entity_poly.type
_entity_poly.pdbx_seq_one_letter_code
_entity_poly.pdbx_strand_id
1 'polypeptide(L)'
;MNRRGKGELRPANGLCNTVYVDGSKEAREASAWFGKSAEGHNLTGQVDEARFAKILDGETPDGKQVLGRIKDGEREHRPGLDLTFSASKSVSVAALVYGDERLIKAHDEAVKAAMTVVEQRYVQTRVQKNGHMETETGGKIVAGLFRHDTSRALDPQLHTHAVIANMVENSEGRFTALHKDAIFRNRKIITEV
;
A
#
# COMPACT_ATOMS: atom_id res chain seq x y z
N MET A 1 -20.50 25.17 6.83
CA MET A 1 -20.91 23.83 6.34
C MET A 1 -19.70 23.19 5.69
N ASN A 2 -18.93 22.38 6.42
CA ASN A 2 -17.57 21.97 6.03
C ASN A 2 -17.48 20.43 6.01
N ARG A 3 -17.56 19.81 4.82
CA ARG A 3 -17.38 18.36 4.65
C ARG A 3 -15.90 18.08 4.39
N ARG A 4 -15.17 17.84 5.48
CA ARG A 4 -13.79 17.34 5.48
C ARG A 4 -13.74 15.95 4.83
N GLY A 5 -12.89 15.79 3.83
CA GLY A 5 -12.58 14.51 3.20
C GLY A 5 -12.12 13.51 4.25
N LYS A 6 -12.85 12.40 4.38
CA LYS A 6 -12.47 11.30 5.26
C LYS A 6 -11.55 10.39 4.46
N GLY A 7 -10.26 10.35 4.79
CA GLY A 7 -9.39 9.24 4.40
C GLY A 7 -10.01 7.93 4.89
N GLU A 8 -10.44 7.09 3.97
CA GLU A 8 -11.17 5.85 4.22
C GLU A 8 -10.20 4.68 4.16
N LEU A 9 -9.93 4.06 5.31
CA LEU A 9 -9.17 2.81 5.38
C LEU A 9 -10.11 1.67 4.98
N ARG A 10 -9.88 1.08 3.81
CA ARG A 10 -10.66 -0.06 3.32
C ARG A 10 -9.88 -1.34 3.57
N PRO A 11 -10.48 -2.38 4.19
CA PRO A 11 -9.91 -3.71 4.14
C PRO A 11 -9.87 -4.13 2.66
N ALA A 12 -8.75 -4.69 2.21
CA ALA A 12 -8.61 -5.23 0.86
C ALA A 12 -9.41 -6.54 0.70
N ASN A 13 -10.70 -6.54 1.05
CA ASN A 13 -11.57 -7.71 0.93
C ASN A 13 -12.29 -7.68 -0.42
N GLY A 14 -12.15 -8.76 -1.20
CA GLY A 14 -13.23 -9.28 -2.05
C GLY A 14 -13.31 -8.88 -3.52
N LEU A 15 -12.38 -8.10 -4.08
CA LEU A 15 -12.32 -7.85 -5.53
C LEU A 15 -10.85 -7.65 -5.96
N CYS A 16 -10.12 -8.76 -6.08
CA CYS A 16 -8.68 -8.78 -6.36
C CYS A 16 -8.30 -8.33 -7.80
N ASN A 17 -9.25 -8.03 -8.69
CA ASN A 17 -8.96 -7.76 -10.10
C ASN A 17 -9.50 -6.43 -10.67
N THR A 18 -10.22 -5.60 -9.91
CA THR A 18 -10.98 -4.50 -10.54
C THR A 18 -10.89 -3.15 -9.85
N VAL A 19 -10.62 -3.10 -8.54
CA VAL A 19 -10.78 -1.84 -7.78
C VAL A 19 -9.59 -0.89 -7.94
N TYR A 20 -8.38 -1.41 -8.15
CA TYR A 20 -7.17 -0.60 -8.35
C TYR A 20 -6.87 -0.31 -9.83
N VAL A 21 -7.71 -0.83 -10.72
CA VAL A 21 -7.53 -0.79 -12.18
C VAL A 21 -8.50 0.21 -12.83
N ASP A 22 -9.11 1.12 -12.07
CA ASP A 22 -9.97 2.16 -12.62
C ASP A 22 -9.20 3.47 -12.78
N GLY A 23 -9.29 4.13 -13.94
CA GLY A 23 -8.46 5.27 -14.34
C GLY A 23 -8.05 5.24 -15.82
N SER A 24 -7.41 6.32 -16.30
CA SER A 24 -6.84 6.36 -17.66
C SER A 24 -5.82 5.24 -17.90
N LYS A 25 -5.50 4.96 -19.16
CA LYS A 25 -4.49 3.95 -19.51
C LYS A 25 -3.12 4.33 -18.90
N GLU A 26 -2.83 5.62 -18.89
CA GLU A 26 -1.62 6.23 -18.33
C GLU A 26 -1.59 6.12 -16.79
N ALA A 27 -2.74 6.15 -16.12
CA ALA A 27 -2.88 5.89 -14.70
C ALA A 27 -2.68 4.40 -14.36
N ARG A 28 -3.23 3.48 -15.17
CA ARG A 28 -3.00 2.03 -15.05
C ARG A 28 -1.54 1.63 -15.27
N GLU A 29 -0.88 2.26 -16.25
CA GLU A 29 0.53 2.05 -16.53
C GLU A 29 1.45 2.67 -15.47
N ALA A 30 0.93 3.55 -14.62
CA ALA A 30 1.64 4.20 -13.52
C ALA A 30 1.60 3.42 -12.20
N SER A 31 1.57 2.08 -12.27
CA SER A 31 1.78 1.26 -11.09
C SER A 31 3.27 1.08 -10.80
N ALA A 32 3.65 1.02 -9.51
CA ALA A 32 5.03 0.76 -9.12
C ALA A 32 5.13 -0.09 -7.85
N TRP A 33 6.05 -1.06 -7.86
CA TRP A 33 6.44 -1.75 -6.63
C TRP A 33 7.15 -0.81 -5.65
N PHE A 34 6.95 -1.05 -4.36
CA PHE A 34 7.60 -0.31 -3.29
C PHE A 34 7.92 -1.20 -2.08
N GLY A 35 9.00 -0.87 -1.38
CA GLY A 35 9.40 -1.46 -0.11
C GLY A 35 10.67 -2.29 -0.22
N LYS A 36 11.43 -2.37 0.86
CA LYS A 36 12.74 -3.05 0.87
C LYS A 36 12.63 -4.55 0.62
N SER A 37 11.51 -5.17 0.96
CA SER A 37 11.31 -6.60 0.70
C SER A 37 10.96 -6.79 -0.78
N ALA A 38 10.19 -5.88 -1.38
CA ALA A 38 9.93 -5.89 -2.81
C ALA A 38 11.26 -5.81 -3.60
N GLU A 39 12.10 -4.84 -3.28
CA GLU A 39 13.44 -4.68 -3.87
C GLU A 39 14.31 -5.93 -3.66
N GLY A 40 14.38 -6.45 -2.42
CA GLY A 40 15.15 -7.65 -2.09
C GLY A 40 14.70 -8.92 -2.82
N HIS A 41 13.46 -8.94 -3.33
CA HIS A 41 12.88 -10.04 -4.09
C HIS A 41 12.71 -9.71 -5.60
N ASN A 42 13.40 -8.69 -6.11
CA ASN A 42 13.35 -8.24 -7.50
C ASN A 42 11.96 -7.82 -8.00
N LEU A 43 11.06 -7.46 -7.09
CA LEU A 43 9.77 -6.83 -7.40
C LEU A 43 10.03 -5.33 -7.56
N THR A 44 10.40 -4.92 -8.78
CA THR A 44 10.76 -3.54 -9.12
C THR A 44 10.05 -3.11 -10.40
N GLY A 45 9.94 -1.79 -10.60
CA GLY A 45 9.22 -1.23 -11.76
C GLY A 45 7.71 -1.43 -11.66
N GLN A 46 7.07 -1.66 -12.81
CA GLN A 46 5.62 -1.80 -12.92
C GLN A 46 5.10 -3.02 -12.16
N VAL A 47 3.93 -2.89 -11.53
CA VAL A 47 3.30 -3.99 -10.79
C VAL A 47 2.74 -5.02 -11.77
N ASP A 48 3.16 -6.28 -11.63
CA ASP A 48 2.49 -7.42 -12.24
C ASP A 48 1.24 -7.76 -11.41
N GLU A 49 0.06 -7.58 -12.00
CA GLU A 49 -1.22 -7.75 -11.31
C GLU A 49 -1.43 -9.16 -10.77
N ALA A 50 -1.04 -10.20 -11.54
CA ALA A 50 -1.20 -11.59 -11.12
C ALA A 50 -0.26 -11.91 -9.96
N ARG A 51 0.97 -11.38 -9.97
CA ARG A 51 1.92 -11.51 -8.88
C ARG A 51 1.43 -10.77 -7.65
N PHE A 52 0.91 -9.56 -7.82
CA PHE A 52 0.38 -8.75 -6.74
C PHE A 52 -0.84 -9.40 -6.08
N ALA A 53 -1.75 -9.98 -6.87
CA ALA A 53 -2.89 -10.72 -6.38
C ALA A 53 -2.48 -11.90 -5.48
N LYS A 54 -1.45 -12.66 -5.87
CA LYS A 54 -0.90 -13.76 -5.06
C LYS A 54 -0.29 -13.28 -3.75
N ILE A 55 0.44 -12.16 -3.80
CA ILE A 55 1.04 -11.54 -2.61
C ILE A 55 -0.05 -11.04 -1.65
N LEU A 56 -1.10 -10.42 -2.18
CA LEU A 56 -2.29 -10.04 -1.40
C LEU A 56 -3.05 -11.25 -0.87
N ASP A 57 -3.02 -12.39 -1.55
CA ASP A 57 -3.55 -13.64 -1.02
C ASP A 57 -2.60 -14.30 0.01
N GLY A 58 -1.46 -13.69 0.31
CA GLY A 58 -0.54 -14.10 1.37
C GLY A 58 0.64 -14.95 0.90
N GLU A 59 0.82 -15.17 -0.39
CA GLU A 59 2.03 -15.83 -0.93
C GLU A 59 3.25 -14.93 -0.72
N THR A 60 4.32 -15.46 -0.13
CA THR A 60 5.54 -14.70 0.11
C THR A 60 6.23 -14.32 -1.21
N PRO A 61 7.04 -13.24 -1.24
CA PRO A 61 7.68 -12.77 -2.47
C PRO A 61 8.64 -13.78 -3.10
N ASP A 62 9.17 -14.73 -2.33
CA ASP A 62 9.98 -15.86 -2.82
C ASP A 62 9.16 -17.09 -3.23
N GLY A 63 7.83 -17.05 -3.07
CA GLY A 63 6.90 -18.14 -3.41
C GLY A 63 7.00 -19.38 -2.52
N LYS A 64 7.74 -19.33 -1.40
CA LYS A 64 8.00 -20.51 -0.55
C LYS A 64 6.94 -20.75 0.51
N GLN A 65 6.21 -19.71 0.90
CA GLN A 65 5.24 -19.80 1.97
C GLN A 65 3.95 -19.06 1.60
N VAL A 66 2.85 -19.54 2.15
CA VAL A 66 1.55 -18.86 2.09
C VAL A 66 1.12 -18.54 3.52
N LEU A 67 0.99 -17.25 3.83
CA LEU A 67 0.59 -16.76 5.13
C LEU A 67 -0.92 -16.92 5.35
N GLY A 68 -1.33 -17.10 6.60
CA GLY A 68 -2.73 -17.25 6.98
C GLY A 68 -2.87 -18.02 8.28
N ARG A 69 -4.04 -17.95 8.90
CA ARG A 69 -4.39 -18.81 10.04
C ARG A 69 -5.38 -19.85 9.55
N ILE A 70 -5.18 -21.10 9.95
CA ILE A 70 -6.19 -22.13 9.74
C ILE A 70 -7.22 -21.99 10.85
N LYS A 71 -8.48 -21.83 10.47
CA LYS A 71 -9.63 -21.77 11.37
C LYS A 71 -10.76 -22.56 10.75
N ASP A 72 -11.33 -23.50 11.50
CA ASP A 72 -12.41 -24.37 11.02
C ASP A 72 -12.09 -25.13 9.71
N GLY A 73 -10.80 -25.43 9.47
CA GLY A 73 -10.32 -26.10 8.26
C GLY A 73 -10.09 -25.16 7.06
N GLU A 74 -10.45 -23.89 7.16
CA GLU A 74 -10.25 -22.89 6.13
C GLU A 74 -9.08 -21.95 6.45
N ARG A 75 -8.39 -21.47 5.41
CA ARG A 75 -7.30 -20.49 5.56
C ARG A 75 -7.88 -19.08 5.56
N GLU A 76 -7.77 -18.40 6.70
CA GLU A 76 -8.07 -16.98 6.81
C GLU A 76 -6.79 -16.15 6.64
N HIS A 77 -6.72 -15.36 5.56
CA HIS A 77 -5.70 -14.33 5.35
C HIS A 77 -6.37 -12.97 5.12
N ARG A 78 -5.84 -11.93 5.76
CA ARG A 78 -6.27 -10.54 5.49
C ARG A 78 -5.32 -9.96 4.45
N PRO A 79 -5.78 -9.42 3.31
CA PRO A 79 -4.87 -9.15 2.21
C PRO A 79 -3.86 -8.02 2.42
N GLY A 80 -4.24 -6.97 3.14
CA GLY A 80 -3.36 -5.82 3.31
C GLY A 80 -3.99 -4.59 3.94
N LEU A 81 -3.27 -3.48 3.79
CA LEU A 81 -3.65 -2.14 4.21
C LEU A 81 -3.49 -1.17 3.04
N ASP A 82 -4.53 -0.40 2.75
CA ASP A 82 -4.51 0.64 1.71
C ASP A 82 -4.32 2.02 2.34
N LEU A 83 -3.26 2.73 1.93
CA LEU A 83 -3.01 4.12 2.26
C LEU A 83 -3.22 4.97 1.01
N THR A 84 -4.29 5.76 1.00
CA THR A 84 -4.61 6.64 -0.13
C THR A 84 -4.05 8.04 0.10
N PHE A 85 -3.16 8.49 -0.78
CA PHE A 85 -2.59 9.83 -0.80
C PHE A 85 -3.31 10.66 -1.86
N SER A 86 -3.95 11.75 -1.47
CA SER A 86 -4.69 12.61 -2.40
C SER A 86 -4.03 13.98 -2.49
N ALA A 87 -3.73 14.43 -3.71
CA ALA A 87 -3.31 15.79 -3.93
C ALA A 87 -4.46 16.76 -3.63
N SER A 88 -4.13 18.02 -3.33
CA SER A 88 -5.13 19.07 -3.22
C SER A 88 -5.86 19.26 -4.56
N LYS A 89 -7.10 19.78 -4.50
CA LYS A 89 -7.93 19.93 -5.70
C LYS A 89 -7.28 20.84 -6.76
N SER A 90 -6.63 21.92 -6.33
CA SER A 90 -5.92 22.84 -7.23
C SER A 90 -4.76 22.15 -7.95
N VAL A 91 -3.97 21.34 -7.24
CA VAL A 91 -2.89 20.53 -7.82
C VAL A 91 -3.44 19.51 -8.80
N SER A 92 -4.54 18.83 -8.45
CA SER A 92 -5.19 17.86 -9.35
C SER A 92 -5.66 18.52 -10.65
N VAL A 93 -6.23 19.73 -10.59
CA VAL A 93 -6.66 20.47 -11.79
C VAL A 93 -5.46 20.91 -12.62
N ALA A 94 -4.42 21.48 -12.00
CA ALA A 94 -3.20 21.90 -12.70
C ALA A 94 -2.50 20.72 -13.40
N ALA A 95 -2.40 19.57 -12.73
CA ALA A 95 -1.78 18.39 -13.27
C ALA A 95 -2.59 17.76 -14.42
N LEU A 96 -3.88 17.51 -14.19
CA LEU A 96 -4.68 16.64 -15.06
C LEU A 96 -5.47 17.39 -16.13
N VAL A 97 -5.88 18.64 -15.86
CA VAL A 97 -6.67 19.44 -16.82
C VAL A 97 -5.76 20.33 -17.65
N TYR A 98 -4.78 20.98 -17.00
CA TYR A 98 -3.81 21.84 -17.69
C TYR A 98 -2.55 21.09 -18.14
N GLY A 99 -2.41 19.80 -17.78
CA GLY A 99 -1.34 18.94 -18.28
C GLY A 99 0.04 19.20 -17.66
N ASP A 100 0.13 19.77 -16.45
CA ASP A 100 1.43 19.99 -15.80
C ASP A 100 1.98 18.67 -15.21
N GLU A 101 2.71 17.91 -16.03
CA GLU A 101 3.32 16.64 -15.64
C GLU A 101 4.32 16.76 -14.48
N ARG A 102 4.87 17.95 -14.23
CA ARG A 102 5.81 18.15 -13.10
C ARG A 102 5.09 17.94 -11.77
N LEU A 103 3.81 18.29 -11.70
CA LEU A 103 3.00 18.07 -10.50
C LEU A 103 2.65 16.59 -10.29
N ILE A 104 2.50 15.83 -11.37
CA ILE A 104 2.33 14.37 -11.29
C ILE A 104 3.60 13.72 -10.73
N LYS A 105 4.77 14.09 -11.27
CA LYS A 105 6.06 13.59 -10.77
C LYS A 105 6.30 13.97 -9.32
N ALA A 106 6.02 15.22 -8.94
CA ALA A 106 6.14 15.69 -7.56
C ALA A 106 5.22 14.92 -6.60
N HIS A 107 4.00 14.60 -7.03
CA HIS A 107 3.08 13.75 -6.26
C HIS A 107 3.65 12.34 -6.07
N ASP A 108 4.15 11.70 -7.13
CA ASP A 108 4.75 10.36 -7.02
C ASP A 108 5.96 10.34 -6.06
N GLU A 109 6.81 11.35 -6.13
CA GLU A 109 7.98 11.52 -5.26
C GLU A 109 7.55 11.71 -3.79
N ALA A 110 6.52 12.53 -3.56
CA ALA A 110 5.98 12.75 -2.22
C ALA A 110 5.39 11.47 -1.63
N VAL A 111 4.65 10.69 -2.42
CA VAL A 111 4.11 9.38 -2.00
C VAL A 111 5.23 8.42 -1.63
N LYS A 112 6.29 8.31 -2.44
CA LYS A 112 7.45 7.45 -2.14
C LYS A 112 8.17 7.90 -0.87
N ALA A 113 8.33 9.21 -0.67
CA ALA A 113 8.95 9.75 0.54
C ALA A 113 8.11 9.45 1.79
N ALA A 114 6.79 9.65 1.73
CA ALA A 114 5.88 9.32 2.82
C ALA A 114 5.89 7.81 3.12
N MET A 115 5.85 6.97 2.09
CA MET A 115 5.91 5.51 2.23
C MET A 115 7.25 5.04 2.82
N THR A 116 8.35 5.72 2.54
CA THR A 116 9.66 5.45 3.17
C THR A 116 9.59 5.72 4.68
N VAL A 117 8.94 6.81 5.10
CA VAL A 117 8.72 7.11 6.52
C VAL A 117 7.79 6.06 7.16
N VAL A 118 6.76 5.62 6.44
CA VAL A 118 5.86 4.53 6.89
C VAL A 118 6.64 3.25 7.16
N GLU A 119 7.43 2.80 6.19
CA GLU A 119 8.23 1.58 6.34
C GLU A 119 9.21 1.68 7.52
N GLN A 120 9.88 2.82 7.68
CA GLN A 120 10.89 2.99 8.71
C GLN A 120 10.33 3.15 10.14
N ARG A 121 9.18 3.81 10.29
CA ARG A 121 8.72 4.28 11.61
C ARG A 121 7.42 3.65 12.09
N TYR A 122 6.56 3.20 11.18
CA TYR A 122 5.20 2.81 11.52
C TYR A 122 4.87 1.35 11.17
N VAL A 123 5.66 0.70 10.33
CA VAL A 123 5.57 -0.74 10.12
C VAL A 123 6.00 -1.46 11.39
N GLN A 124 5.13 -2.35 11.85
CA GLN A 124 5.38 -3.20 12.99
C GLN A 124 5.00 -4.63 12.64
N THR A 125 5.63 -5.59 13.30
CA THR A 125 5.21 -6.99 13.25
C THR A 125 5.37 -7.64 14.63
N ARG A 126 4.84 -8.85 14.79
CA ARG A 126 4.92 -9.60 16.05
C ARG A 126 5.75 -10.85 15.84
N VAL A 127 6.77 -11.01 16.69
CA VAL A 127 7.70 -12.13 16.66
C VAL A 127 7.71 -12.81 18.03
N GLN A 128 7.90 -14.13 18.05
CA GLN A 128 8.05 -14.86 19.30
C GLN A 128 9.53 -14.92 19.68
N LYS A 129 9.90 -14.31 20.79
CA LYS A 129 11.25 -14.33 21.35
C LYS A 129 11.19 -14.90 22.76
N ASN A 130 11.98 -15.95 23.02
CA ASN A 130 12.05 -16.63 24.33
C ASN A 130 10.69 -17.02 24.92
N GLY A 131 9.75 -17.50 24.09
CA GLY A 131 8.41 -17.89 24.53
C GLY A 131 7.40 -16.76 24.68
N HIS A 132 7.82 -15.49 24.57
CA HIS A 132 6.94 -14.32 24.66
C HIS A 132 6.73 -13.68 23.29
N MET A 133 5.54 -13.10 23.07
CA MET A 133 5.25 -12.35 21.86
C MET A 133 5.69 -10.90 22.02
N GLU A 134 6.67 -10.50 21.23
CA GLU A 134 7.19 -9.12 21.20
C GLU A 134 6.72 -8.40 19.94
N THR A 135 6.55 -7.07 20.04
CA THR A 135 6.29 -6.22 18.88
C THR A 135 7.61 -5.64 18.40
N GLU A 136 7.99 -5.98 17.18
CA GLU A 136 9.14 -5.41 16.51
C GLU A 136 8.67 -4.21 15.68
N THR A 137 9.31 -3.05 15.88
CA THR A 137 9.10 -1.86 15.03
C THR A 137 10.21 -1.82 14.00
N GLY A 138 9.82 -1.56 12.76
CA GLY A 138 10.68 -1.80 11.60
C GLY A 138 10.45 -3.20 11.02
N GLY A 139 11.01 -3.38 9.83
CA GLY A 139 10.76 -4.53 8.97
C GLY A 139 10.74 -4.06 7.52
N LYS A 140 10.81 -5.01 6.59
CA LYS A 140 10.75 -4.71 5.16
C LYS A 140 9.38 -5.09 4.64
N ILE A 141 8.77 -4.21 3.84
CA ILE A 141 7.42 -4.45 3.29
C ILE A 141 7.46 -4.76 1.81
N VAL A 142 6.32 -5.26 1.33
CA VAL A 142 5.95 -5.26 -0.09
C VAL A 142 4.68 -4.44 -0.24
N ALA A 143 4.72 -3.45 -1.13
CA ALA A 143 3.58 -2.62 -1.47
C ALA A 143 3.49 -2.37 -2.97
N GLY A 144 2.27 -2.19 -3.46
CA GLY A 144 2.00 -1.65 -4.79
C GLY A 144 1.50 -0.21 -4.68
N LEU A 145 2.06 0.68 -5.48
CA LEU A 145 1.60 2.06 -5.64
C LEU A 145 0.79 2.16 -6.93
N PHE A 146 -0.47 2.59 -6.85
CA PHE A 146 -1.37 2.71 -8.00
C PHE A 146 -1.89 4.14 -8.08
N ARG A 147 -1.43 4.91 -9.07
CA ARG A 147 -1.89 6.30 -9.27
C ARG A 147 -3.17 6.32 -10.07
N HIS A 148 -4.16 7.10 -9.62
CA HIS A 148 -5.44 7.35 -10.29
C HIS A 148 -5.64 8.87 -10.49
N ASP A 149 -6.50 9.23 -11.43
CA ASP A 149 -6.71 10.61 -11.92
C ASP A 149 -8.16 11.10 -11.79
N THR A 150 -9.09 10.23 -11.42
CA THR A 150 -10.53 10.54 -11.39
C THR A 150 -11.14 10.18 -10.04
N SER A 151 -12.00 11.06 -9.53
CA SER A 151 -12.82 10.73 -8.37
C SER A 151 -14.01 9.88 -8.79
N ARG A 152 -14.73 9.32 -7.81
CA ARG A 152 -16.02 8.63 -8.05
C ARG A 152 -17.09 9.51 -8.68
N ALA A 153 -16.98 10.83 -8.51
CA ALA A 153 -17.86 11.81 -9.14
C ALA A 153 -17.34 12.26 -10.53
N LEU A 154 -16.33 11.58 -11.08
CA LEU A 154 -15.64 11.90 -12.33
C LEU A 154 -14.92 13.26 -12.34
N ASP A 155 -14.69 13.81 -11.15
CA ASP A 155 -13.90 15.02 -10.98
C ASP A 155 -12.40 14.72 -11.07
N PRO A 156 -11.57 15.60 -11.65
CA PRO A 156 -10.11 15.44 -11.65
C PRO A 156 -9.58 15.33 -10.21
N GLN A 157 -8.99 14.19 -9.87
CA GLN A 157 -8.45 13.92 -8.55
C GLN A 157 -7.18 13.08 -8.69
N LEU A 158 -6.03 13.72 -8.57
CA LEU A 158 -4.74 13.04 -8.53
C LEU A 158 -4.58 12.39 -7.17
N HIS A 159 -4.55 11.05 -7.14
CA HIS A 159 -4.34 10.30 -5.92
C HIS A 159 -3.61 8.99 -6.17
N THR A 160 -2.97 8.45 -5.13
CA THR A 160 -2.27 7.16 -5.20
C THR A 160 -2.74 6.25 -4.08
N HIS A 161 -3.14 5.04 -4.45
CA HIS A 161 -3.34 3.93 -3.52
C HIS A 161 -2.00 3.24 -3.28
N ALA A 162 -1.47 3.37 -2.07
CA ALA A 162 -0.33 2.61 -1.61
C ALA A 162 -0.82 1.40 -0.81
N VAL A 163 -0.89 0.26 -1.48
CA VAL A 163 -1.44 -0.98 -0.93
C VAL A 163 -0.31 -1.83 -0.38
N ILE A 164 -0.19 -1.86 0.95
CA ILE A 164 0.78 -2.66 1.69
C ILE A 164 0.22 -4.06 1.89
N ALA A 165 0.91 -5.08 1.41
CA ALA A 165 0.54 -6.47 1.66
C ALA A 165 0.61 -6.78 3.16
N ASN A 166 -0.24 -7.67 3.66
CA ASN A 166 -0.23 -8.06 5.08
C ASN A 166 0.91 -9.05 5.41
N MET A 167 2.13 -8.65 5.06
CA MET A 167 3.37 -9.38 5.31
C MET A 167 4.51 -8.38 5.55
N VAL A 168 5.34 -8.71 6.53
CA VAL A 168 6.53 -7.96 6.90
C VAL A 168 7.66 -8.96 7.04
N GLU A 169 8.75 -8.75 6.33
CA GLU A 169 10.00 -9.47 6.55
C GLU A 169 10.67 -8.88 7.80
N ASN A 170 10.79 -9.70 8.84
CA ASN A 170 11.38 -9.30 10.12
C ASN A 170 12.92 -9.33 10.07
N SER A 171 13.58 -8.95 11.18
CA SER A 171 15.05 -8.97 11.29
C SER A 171 15.69 -10.36 11.14
N GLU A 172 14.92 -11.46 11.27
CA GLU A 172 15.38 -12.84 11.05
C GLU A 172 15.18 -13.31 9.60
N GLY A 173 14.67 -12.45 8.70
CA GLY A 173 14.35 -12.81 7.32
C GLY A 173 13.09 -13.66 7.17
N ARG A 174 12.24 -13.72 8.20
CA ARG A 174 10.96 -14.45 8.18
C ARG A 174 9.80 -13.51 7.92
N PHE A 175 8.78 -13.99 7.22
CA PHE A 175 7.56 -13.25 6.95
C PHE A 175 6.53 -13.45 8.06
N THR A 176 6.09 -12.35 8.66
CA THR A 176 5.02 -12.32 9.67
C THR A 176 3.98 -11.28 9.28
N ALA A 177 2.77 -11.37 9.87
CA ALA A 177 1.68 -10.45 9.54
C ALA A 177 2.01 -9.00 9.96
N LEU A 178 1.47 -8.03 9.21
CA LEU A 178 1.58 -6.62 9.53
C LEU A 178 0.78 -6.28 10.80
N HIS A 179 1.45 -5.65 11.75
CA HIS A 179 0.83 -5.10 12.95
C HIS A 179 0.42 -3.64 12.69
N LYS A 180 -0.83 -3.44 12.27
CA LYS A 180 -1.36 -2.18 11.73
C LYS A 180 -1.59 -1.04 12.71
N ASP A 181 -1.46 -1.27 14.02
CA ASP A 181 -1.90 -0.32 15.05
C ASP A 181 -1.18 1.03 14.98
N ALA A 182 0.13 1.02 14.75
CA ALA A 182 0.91 2.25 14.63
C ALA A 182 0.52 3.05 13.38
N ILE A 183 0.33 2.39 12.24
CA ILE A 183 -0.12 3.03 11.00
C ILE A 183 -1.53 3.60 11.18
N PHE A 184 -2.45 2.82 11.77
CA PHE A 184 -3.83 3.24 11.98
C PHE A 184 -3.94 4.49 12.87
N ARG A 185 -3.18 4.53 13.97
CA ARG A 185 -3.16 5.69 14.89
C ARG A 185 -2.59 6.95 14.24
N ASN A 186 -1.60 6.81 13.37
CA ASN A 186 -0.92 7.94 12.72
C ASN A 186 -1.43 8.26 11.32
N ARG A 187 -2.48 7.58 10.84
CA ARG A 187 -2.96 7.65 9.45
C ARG A 187 -3.17 9.09 8.95
N LYS A 188 -3.74 9.95 9.80
CA LYS A 188 -4.02 11.34 9.43
C LYS A 188 -2.74 12.12 9.18
N ILE A 189 -1.70 11.87 9.96
CA ILE A 189 -0.41 12.54 9.76
C ILE A 189 0.25 11.99 8.50
N ILE A 190 0.20 10.68 8.30
CA ILE A 190 0.83 10.00 7.16
C ILE A 190 0.24 10.45 5.82
N THR A 191 -1.08 10.61 5.72
CA THR A 191 -1.75 10.95 4.46
C THR A 191 -1.87 12.45 4.19
N GLU A 192 -1.38 13.30 5.10
CA GLU A 192 -1.39 14.77 4.96
C GLU A 192 0.02 15.34 4.69
N VAL A 193 1.04 14.48 4.48
CA VAL A 193 2.40 14.88 4.11
C VAL A 193 2.49 15.13 2.61
#